data_AF-A0A4R2AVY3-F1
#
_entry.id   AF-A0A4R2AVY3-F1
#
_cell.length_a   1.000
_cell.length_b   1.000
_cell.length_c   1.000
_cell.angle_alpha   90.00
_cell.angle_beta   90.00
_cell.angle_gamma   90.00
#
_symmetry.space_group_name_H-M   'P 1'
#
loop_
_entity.id
_entity.type
_entity.pdbx_description
1 polymer ?
#
loop_
_entity_poly.entity_id
_entity_poly.type
_entity_poly.pdbx_seq_one_letter_code
_entity_poly.pdbx_strand_id
1 'polypeptide(L)'
;MLTRSAHRGDPKKKRKDKWLFTKRDEPVFCIAGIWRGMLTMEPGQDLAPYHDRQIVILDRSAWTDWLNPTVSVKSLIKPLPAGTLGVEQVG
;
A
#
# COMPACT_ATOMS: atom_id res chain seq x y z
N MET A 1 19.87 -18.93 -19.52
CA MET A 1 20.60 -18.27 -18.43
C MET A 1 20.68 -16.79 -18.76
N LEU A 2 19.73 -15.97 -18.27
CA LEU A 2 19.66 -14.53 -18.56
C LEU A 2 20.19 -13.75 -17.35
N THR A 3 21.31 -13.07 -17.52
CA THR A 3 21.92 -12.20 -16.53
C THR A 3 21.07 -10.93 -16.38
N ARG A 4 20.50 -10.71 -15.20
CA ARG A 4 19.86 -9.43 -14.85
C ARG A 4 20.98 -8.39 -14.73
N SER A 5 21.00 -7.41 -15.63
CA SER A 5 21.85 -6.23 -15.47
C SER A 5 21.31 -5.42 -14.28
N ALA A 6 22.07 -5.36 -13.20
CA ALA A 6 21.75 -4.53 -12.06
C ALA A 6 22.01 -3.06 -12.43
N HIS A 7 20.96 -2.26 -12.51
CA HIS A 7 21.05 -0.81 -12.62
C HIS A 7 21.63 -0.26 -11.31
N ARG A 8 22.97 -0.14 -11.21
CA ARG A 8 23.62 0.53 -10.08
C ARG A 8 23.42 2.03 -10.26
N GLY A 9 22.65 2.62 -9.35
CA GLY A 9 22.42 4.07 -9.31
C GLY A 9 23.72 4.87 -9.06
N ASP A 10 23.66 6.16 -9.38
CA ASP A 10 24.76 7.11 -9.23
C ASP A 10 25.23 7.21 -7.75
N PRO A 11 26.51 6.90 -7.45
CA PRO A 11 27.05 6.92 -6.09
C PRO A 11 27.05 8.30 -5.42
N LYS A 12 26.89 9.40 -6.18
CA LYS A 12 26.78 10.75 -5.63
C LYS A 12 25.37 11.10 -5.15
N LYS A 13 24.36 10.32 -5.51
CA LYS A 13 22.98 10.59 -5.13
C LYS A 13 22.69 9.96 -3.78
N LYS A 14 22.36 10.79 -2.76
CA LYS A 14 21.89 10.28 -1.46
C LYS A 14 20.71 9.34 -1.71
N ARG A 15 20.84 8.08 -1.28
CA ARG A 15 19.78 7.08 -1.44
C ARG A 15 18.57 7.54 -0.63
N LYS A 16 17.39 7.48 -1.23
CA LYS A 16 16.14 7.72 -0.49
C LYS A 16 15.98 6.63 0.57
N ASP A 17 15.39 7.00 1.70
CA ASP A 17 14.95 6.01 2.67
C ASP A 17 13.95 5.08 2.01
N LYS A 18 14.06 3.80 2.32
CA LYS A 18 13.17 2.77 1.83
C LYS A 18 12.48 2.16 3.02
N TRP A 19 11.15 2.10 2.94
CA TRP A 19 10.28 1.66 4.02
C TRP A 19 9.46 0.45 3.53
N LEU A 20 9.36 -0.57 4.37
CA LEU A 20 8.50 -1.73 4.19
C LEU A 20 7.26 -1.56 5.05
N PHE A 21 6.10 -1.70 4.41
CA PHE A 21 4.80 -1.74 5.08
C PHE A 21 4.24 -3.16 4.99
N THR A 22 3.85 -3.72 6.13
CA THR A 22 3.17 -5.03 6.23
C THR A 22 1.83 -4.84 6.93
N LYS A 23 0.84 -5.69 6.64
CA LYS A 23 -0.40 -5.73 7.46
C LYS A 23 -0.16 -6.69 8.60
N ARG A 24 -0.37 -6.24 9.84
CA ARG A 24 -0.21 -7.11 11.01
C ARG A 24 -1.20 -8.27 10.92
N ASP A 25 -0.73 -9.44 11.32
CA ASP A 25 -1.49 -10.71 11.38
C ASP A 25 -2.04 -11.22 10.04
N GLU A 26 -1.81 -10.50 8.94
CA GLU A 26 -2.31 -10.84 7.61
C GLU A 26 -1.16 -10.87 6.58
N PRO A 27 -0.72 -12.06 6.15
CA PRO A 27 0.38 -12.18 5.19
C PRO A 27 0.02 -11.66 3.79
N VAL A 28 -1.28 -11.54 3.49
CA VAL A 28 -1.81 -11.02 2.23
C VAL A 28 -2.98 -10.11 2.53
N PHE A 29 -2.98 -8.92 1.93
CA PHE A 29 -4.07 -7.95 2.00
C PHE A 29 -4.49 -7.47 0.61
N CYS A 30 -5.72 -6.97 0.49
CA CYS A 30 -6.28 -6.53 -0.78
C CYS A 30 -6.07 -5.03 -0.98
N ILE A 31 -5.68 -4.65 -2.19
CA ILE A 31 -5.54 -3.26 -2.62
C ILE A 31 -6.67 -2.97 -3.60
N ALA A 32 -7.46 -1.93 -3.34
CA ALA A 32 -8.55 -1.54 -4.22
C ALA A 32 -7.99 -0.98 -5.54
N GLY A 33 -8.50 -1.49 -6.66
CA GLY A 33 -8.03 -1.11 -7.97
C GLY A 33 -9.06 -1.33 -9.06
N ILE A 34 -8.93 -0.54 -10.11
CA ILE A 34 -9.64 -0.68 -11.39
C ILE A 34 -8.71 -1.35 -12.40
N TRP A 35 -9.25 -1.80 -13.54
CA TRP A 35 -8.51 -2.60 -14.52
C TRP A 35 -7.25 -1.93 -15.11
N ARG A 36 -7.02 -0.63 -14.86
CA ARG A 36 -5.79 0.10 -15.27
C ARG A 36 -5.11 0.87 -14.15
N GLY A 37 -5.44 0.63 -12.88
CA GLY A 37 -4.85 1.42 -11.81
C GLY A 37 -5.26 1.01 -10.41
N MET A 38 -4.44 1.44 -9.45
CA MET A 38 -4.72 1.31 -8.03
C MET A 38 -5.30 2.62 -7.52
N LEU A 39 -6.26 2.53 -6.60
CA LEU A 39 -6.81 3.70 -5.95
C LEU A 39 -5.90 4.18 -4.82
N THR A 40 -5.84 5.50 -4.66
CA THR A 40 -5.14 6.16 -3.56
C THR A 40 -6.08 7.09 -2.79
N MET A 41 -5.74 7.37 -1.55
CA MET A 41 -6.44 8.25 -0.64
C MET A 41 -5.46 9.02 0.25
N GLU A 42 -5.97 9.94 1.07
CA GLU A 42 -5.19 10.54 2.15
C GLU A 42 -4.64 9.45 3.10
N PRO A 43 -3.44 9.65 3.65
CA PRO A 43 -2.78 8.63 4.44
C PRO A 43 -3.46 8.45 5.81
N GLY A 44 -3.58 7.20 6.23
CA GLY A 44 -3.89 6.86 7.62
C GLY A 44 -2.70 7.14 8.55
N GLN A 45 -2.93 7.03 9.85
CA GLN A 45 -1.94 7.39 10.88
C GLN A 45 -0.60 6.65 10.74
N ASP A 46 -0.62 5.38 10.31
CA ASP A 46 0.60 4.58 10.16
C ASP A 46 1.46 5.00 8.95
N LEU A 47 0.88 5.69 7.95
CA LEU A 47 1.56 6.07 6.70
C LEU A 47 1.86 7.58 6.62
N ALA A 48 1.03 8.40 7.27
CA ALA A 48 1.13 9.86 7.25
C ALA A 48 2.53 10.42 7.59
N PRO A 49 3.34 9.82 8.49
CA PRO A 49 4.71 10.29 8.75
C PRO A 49 5.68 10.09 7.58
N TYR A 50 5.35 9.24 6.61
CA TYR A 50 6.28 8.78 5.56
C TYR A 50 5.91 9.26 4.17
N HIS A 51 4.61 9.45 3.87
CA HIS A 51 4.14 9.89 2.56
C HIS A 51 2.78 10.58 2.64
N ASP A 52 2.52 11.47 1.69
CA ASP A 52 1.27 12.23 1.54
C ASP A 52 0.11 11.45 0.88
N ARG A 53 0.33 10.21 0.45
CA ARG A 53 -0.64 9.40 -0.30
C ARG A 53 -0.52 7.94 0.08
N GLN A 54 -1.67 7.33 0.34
CA GLN A 54 -1.81 5.93 0.68
C GLN A 54 -2.60 5.19 -0.39
N ILE A 55 -2.22 3.95 -0.68
CA ILE A 55 -3.07 3.02 -1.45
C ILE A 55 -4.29 2.61 -0.62
N VAL A 56 -5.45 2.46 -1.24
CA VAL A 56 -6.64 1.98 -0.53
C VAL A 56 -6.47 0.49 -0.23
N ILE A 57 -6.27 0.16 1.04
CA ILE A 57 -6.21 -1.22 1.53
C ILE A 57 -7.57 -1.59 2.09
N LEU A 58 -8.13 -2.72 1.64
CA LEU A 58 -9.44 -3.18 2.06
C LEU A 58 -9.33 -4.15 3.24
N ASP A 59 -10.18 -3.96 4.25
CA ASP A 59 -10.42 -4.94 5.31
C ASP A 59 -10.84 -6.28 4.71
N ARG A 60 -10.46 -7.39 5.35
CA ARG A 60 -10.73 -8.74 4.86
C ARG A 60 -12.21 -9.00 4.57
N SER A 61 -13.11 -8.43 5.38
CA SER A 61 -14.57 -8.55 5.19
C SER A 61 -15.09 -7.81 3.96
N ALA A 62 -14.36 -6.82 3.44
CA ALA A 62 -14.77 -5.96 2.34
C ALA A 62 -14.26 -6.43 0.96
N TRP A 63 -13.53 -7.56 0.89
CA TRP A 63 -12.91 -8.01 -0.36
C TRP A 63 -13.94 -8.34 -1.44
N THR A 64 -15.01 -9.05 -1.08
CA THR A 64 -16.09 -9.38 -2.03
C THR A 64 -16.93 -8.15 -2.36
N ASP A 65 -17.15 -7.29 -1.36
CA ASP A 65 -17.91 -6.05 -1.53
C ASP A 65 -17.26 -5.10 -2.55
N TRP A 66 -15.94 -5.10 -2.67
CA TRP A 66 -15.22 -4.34 -3.70
C TRP A 66 -15.66 -4.68 -5.13
N LEU A 67 -16.01 -5.94 -5.37
CA LEU A 67 -16.42 -6.43 -6.68
C LEU A 67 -17.95 -6.38 -6.86
N ASN A 68 -18.69 -6.00 -5.82
CA ASN A 68 -20.15 -5.96 -5.86
C ASN A 68 -20.65 -4.58 -6.33
N PRO A 69 -21.29 -4.48 -7.52
CA PRO A 69 -21.77 -3.21 -8.04
C PRO A 69 -22.91 -2.58 -7.22
N THR A 70 -23.54 -3.33 -6.30
CA THR A 70 -24.58 -2.79 -5.41
C THR A 70 -24.02 -2.11 -4.17
N VAL A 71 -22.72 -2.29 -3.87
CA VAL A 71 -22.06 -1.68 -2.71
C VAL A 71 -21.50 -0.33 -3.09
N SER A 72 -21.77 0.68 -2.26
CA SER A 72 -21.20 2.02 -2.47
C SER A 72 -19.70 2.01 -2.21
N VAL A 73 -18.91 2.32 -3.24
CA VAL A 73 -17.43 2.45 -3.14
C VAL A 73 -17.02 3.43 -2.04
N LYS A 74 -17.80 4.50 -1.80
CA LYS A 74 -17.51 5.48 -0.73
C LYS A 74 -17.50 4.85 0.67
N SER A 75 -18.22 3.75 0.88
CA SER A 75 -18.22 3.03 2.16
C SER A 75 -16.97 2.17 2.39
N LEU A 76 -16.25 1.86 1.30
CA LEU A 76 -15.07 0.99 1.30
C LEU A 76 -13.75 1.78 1.34
N ILE A 77 -13.72 3.00 0.79
CA ILE A 77 -12.54 3.86 0.76
C ILE A 77 -12.42 4.60 2.10
N LYS A 78 -11.64 4.04 3.02
CA LYS A 78 -11.36 4.62 4.34
C LYS A 78 -9.97 4.20 4.83
N PRO A 79 -9.33 4.99 5.72
CA PRO A 79 -8.05 4.59 6.28
C PRO A 79 -8.24 3.37 7.18
N LEU A 80 -7.22 2.51 7.24
CA LEU A 80 -7.16 1.45 8.23
C LEU A 80 -7.04 2.05 9.65
N PRO A 81 -7.51 1.35 10.69
CA PRO A 81 -7.25 1.72 12.08
C PRO A 81 -5.74 1.87 12.33
N ALA A 82 -5.37 2.78 13.24
CA ALA A 82 -3.97 2.94 13.63
C ALA A 82 -3.38 1.65 14.20
N GLY A 83 -2.11 1.38 13.92
CA GLY A 83 -1.44 0.14 14.30
C GLY A 83 -1.84 -1.07 13.45
N THR A 84 -2.57 -0.89 12.34
CA THR A 84 -2.85 -2.01 11.42
C THR A 84 -1.62 -2.33 10.58
N LEU A 85 -0.81 -1.33 10.25
CA LEU A 85 0.41 -1.52 9.47
C LEU A 85 1.64 -1.64 10.37
N GLY A 86 2.45 -2.67 10.12
CA GLY A 86 3.85 -2.72 10.55
C GLY A 86 4.69 -1.87 9.61
N VAL A 87 5.59 -1.06 10.15
CA VAL A 87 6.48 -0.19 9.38
C VAL A 87 7.93 -0.45 9.78
N GLU A 88 8.78 -0.71 8.79
CA GLU A 88 10.20 -0.99 8.98
C GLU A 88 11.03 -0.22 7.95
N GLN A 89 12.11 0.44 8.38
CA GLN A 89 13.09 1.00 7.46
C GLN A 89 13.95 -0.15 6.91
N VAL A 90 13.94 -0.36 5.60
CA VAL A 90 14.66 -1.46 4.95
C VAL A 90 15.72 -0.94 3.98
N GLY A 91 16.97 -1.27 4.25
CA GLY A 91 18.09 -1.11 3.33
C GLY A 91 19.15 -0.11 3.76
#